data_AF-A0A928YE98-F1
#
_entry.id   AF-A0A928YE98-F1
#
_cell.length_a   1.000
_cell.length_b   1.000
_cell.length_c   1.000
_cell.angle_alpha   90.00
_cell.angle_beta   90.00
_cell.angle_gamma   90.00
#
_symmetry.space_group_name_H-M   'P 1'
#
loop_
_entity.id
_entity.type
_entity.pdbx_description
1 polymer ?
#
loop_
_entity_poly.entity_id
_entity_poly.type
_entity_poly.pdbx_seq_one_letter_code
_entity_poly.pdbx_strand_id
1 'polypeptide(L)'
;MKPVSTLLLTPTDCFFAKNLECIPSYIVKPVKRSELLNTIGLAVRKTQTLTKEPIREDLPNNREDIDLLNILLVEDYIYNRIVVQSYLKNSANIDIAENGKIGVEKFKLKKYDILLMDLQMPVQNKAGET
;
A
#
# COMPACT_ATOMS: atom_id res chain seq x y z
N MET A 1 -17.40 4.36 -5.22
CA MET A 1 -15.92 4.47 -5.09
C MET A 1 -15.38 3.08 -4.84
N LYS A 2 -14.31 2.61 -5.53
CA LYS A 2 -13.70 1.30 -5.23
C LYS A 2 -13.03 1.39 -3.85
N PRO A 3 -13.21 0.41 -2.94
CA PRO A 3 -12.53 0.44 -1.65
C PRO A 3 -11.02 0.28 -1.84
N VAL A 4 -10.25 1.06 -1.09
CA VAL A 4 -8.78 0.99 -1.06
C VAL A 4 -8.36 0.30 0.22
N SER A 5 -7.46 -0.68 0.12
CA SER A 5 -6.86 -1.31 1.29
C SER A 5 -5.67 -0.49 1.78
N THR A 6 -5.73 0.00 3.02
CA THR A 6 -4.60 0.71 3.64
C THR A 6 -3.74 -0.27 4.44
N LEU A 7 -2.44 -0.27 4.18
CA LEU A 7 -1.44 -1.08 4.88
C LEU A 7 -0.36 -0.15 5.45
N LEU A 8 -0.10 -0.28 6.75
CA LEU A 8 0.88 0.55 7.43
C LEU A 8 2.18 -0.21 7.68
N LEU A 9 3.31 0.45 7.45
CA LEU A 9 4.62 -0.02 7.88
C LEU A 9 4.92 0.60 9.25
N THR A 10 5.15 -0.23 10.26
CA THR A 10 5.36 0.20 11.64
C THR A 10 6.77 -0.14 12.12
N PRO A 11 7.30 0.57 13.12
CA PRO A 11 8.52 0.16 13.84
C PRO A 11 8.38 -1.21 14.50
N THR A 12 9.51 -1.88 14.76
CA THR A 12 9.58 -3.19 15.42
C THR A 12 8.87 -3.21 16.78
N ASP A 13 8.89 -2.08 17.51
CA ASP A 13 8.37 -1.96 18.89
C ASP A 13 6.97 -1.33 18.97
N CYS A 14 6.26 -1.22 17.84
CA CYS A 14 5.02 -0.45 17.77
C CYS A 14 3.83 -1.20 18.41
N PHE A 15 3.66 -1.05 19.74
CA PHE A 15 2.45 -1.48 20.47
C PHE A 15 1.20 -0.72 20.03
N PHE A 16 1.38 0.47 19.44
CA PHE A 16 0.32 1.36 18.93
C PHE A 16 -0.56 0.73 17.84
N ALA A 17 0.00 -0.12 16.98
CA ALA A 17 -0.74 -0.70 15.86
C ALA A 17 -1.84 -1.67 16.31
N LYS A 18 -1.73 -2.26 17.51
CA LYS A 18 -2.74 -3.18 18.06
C LYS A 18 -4.00 -2.47 18.59
N ASN A 19 -3.91 -1.18 18.90
CA ASN A 19 -5.00 -0.40 19.49
C ASN A 19 -5.71 0.51 18.48
N LEU A 20 -5.32 0.47 17.20
CA LEU A 20 -5.97 1.23 16.14
C LEU A 20 -7.10 0.38 15.56
N GLU A 21 -8.29 0.44 16.17
CA GLU A 21 -9.51 -0.26 15.72
C GLU A 21 -9.87 0.00 14.24
N CYS A 22 -9.36 1.09 13.66
CA CYS A 22 -9.68 1.54 12.31
C CYS A 22 -8.63 1.18 11.24
N ILE A 23 -7.50 0.56 11.59
CA ILE A 23 -6.47 0.19 10.61
C ILE A 23 -6.56 -1.29 10.28
N PRO A 24 -6.88 -1.66 9.02
CA PRO A 24 -7.22 -3.03 8.69
C PRO A 24 -6.03 -3.99 8.67
N SER A 25 -4.79 -3.50 8.53
CA SER A 25 -3.56 -4.31 8.51
C SER A 25 -2.30 -3.46 8.71
N TYR A 26 -1.26 -4.05 9.30
CA TYR A 26 0.08 -3.45 9.45
C TYR A 26 1.19 -4.50 9.24
N ILE A 27 2.41 -4.04 8.94
CA ILE A 27 3.64 -4.85 8.82
C ILE A 27 4.72 -4.21 9.69
N VAL A 28 5.43 -5.03 10.45
CA VAL A 28 6.57 -4.55 11.24
C VAL A 28 7.83 -4.44 10.38
N LYS A 29 8.61 -3.37 10.58
CA LYS A 29 9.94 -3.23 10.02
C LYS A 29 10.92 -4.12 10.82
N PRO A 30 11.98 -4.69 10.20
CA PRO A 30 12.30 -4.62 8.78
C PRO A 30 11.30 -5.41 7.93
N VAL A 31 10.85 -4.80 6.81
CA VAL A 31 9.85 -5.41 5.94
C VAL A 31 10.39 -6.70 5.34
N LYS A 32 9.74 -7.82 5.64
CA LYS A 32 10.05 -9.14 5.05
C LYS A 32 9.19 -9.37 3.80
N ARG A 33 9.79 -9.96 2.76
CA ARG A 33 9.09 -10.25 1.50
C ARG A 33 7.83 -11.10 1.69
N SER A 34 7.93 -12.18 2.47
CA SER A 34 6.81 -13.10 2.71
C SER A 34 5.65 -12.42 3.44
N GLU A 35 5.96 -11.63 4.46
CA GLU A 35 4.97 -10.88 5.25
C GLU A 35 4.27 -9.83 4.38
N LEU A 36 5.02 -9.07 3.58
CA LEU A 36 4.46 -8.09 2.66
C LEU A 36 3.50 -8.72 1.65
N LEU A 37 3.92 -9.80 0.98
CA LEU A 37 3.10 -10.48 -0.02
C LEU A 37 1.85 -11.11 0.59
N ASN A 38 1.97 -11.74 1.76
CA ASN A 38 0.85 -12.34 2.46
C ASN A 38 -0.19 -11.27 2.86
N THR A 39 0.26 -10.17 3.47
CA THR A 39 -0.62 -9.12 3.95
C THR A 39 -1.32 -8.40 2.79
N ILE A 40 -0.62 -8.16 1.67
CA ILE A 40 -1.24 -7.66 0.43
C ILE A 40 -2.32 -8.63 -0.06
N GLY A 41 -2.03 -9.93 -0.13
CA GLY A 41 -2.99 -10.95 -0.55
C GLY A 41 -4.25 -10.99 0.32
N LEU A 42 -4.09 -10.89 1.65
CA LEU A 42 -5.21 -10.82 2.59
C LEU A 42 -6.02 -9.53 2.43
N ALA A 43 -5.34 -8.40 2.27
CA ALA A 43 -5.97 -7.09 2.12
C ALA A 43 -6.82 -6.99 0.85
N VAL A 44 -6.38 -7.61 -0.26
CA VAL A 44 -7.14 -7.66 -1.52
C VAL A 44 -8.34 -8.61 -1.42
N ARG A 45 -8.19 -9.76 -0.76
CA ARG A 45 -9.31 -10.69 -0.55
C ARG A 45 -10.43 -10.07 0.29
N LYS A 46 -10.06 -9.35 1.35
CA LYS A 46 -11.01 -8.67 2.27
C LYS A 46 -11.84 -7.60 1.55
N THR A 47 -11.25 -6.86 0.61
CA THR A 47 -11.99 -5.87 -0.18
C THR A 47 -12.91 -6.52 -1.21
N GLN A 48 -12.51 -7.64 -1.82
CA GLN A 48 -13.38 -8.39 -2.76
C GLN A 48 -14.62 -8.99 -2.09
N THR A 49 -14.53 -9.46 -0.85
CA THR A 49 -15.71 -9.96 -0.11
C THR A 49 -16.69 -8.85 0.28
N LEU A 50 -16.24 -7.60 0.42
CA LEU A 50 -17.08 -6.45 0.74
C LEU A 50 -17.77 -5.83 -0.48
N THR A 51 -17.37 -6.19 -1.71
CA THR A 51 -17.87 -5.58 -2.96
C THR A 51 -18.62 -6.53 -3.89
N LYS A 52 -19.09 -7.69 -3.42
CA LYS A 52 -19.65 -8.71 -4.31
C LYS A 52 -21.04 -8.30 -4.86
N GLU A 53 -21.07 -7.64 -6.02
CA GLU A 53 -22.15 -7.80 -7.01
C GLU A 53 -21.92 -9.12 -7.80
N PRO A 54 -22.99 -9.77 -8.32
CA PRO A 54 -22.86 -11.07 -8.98
C PRO A 54 -22.07 -10.93 -10.29
N ILE A 55 -21.10 -11.83 -10.46
CA ILE A 55 -20.30 -11.94 -11.70
C ILE A 55 -21.25 -12.38 -12.82
N ARG A 56 -21.41 -11.56 -13.86
CA ARG A 56 -21.98 -11.98 -15.14
C ARG A 56 -20.90 -12.70 -15.92
N GLU A 57 -21.17 -13.96 -16.26
CA GLU A 57 -20.35 -14.76 -17.16
C GLU A 57 -20.57 -14.28 -18.59
N ASP A 58 -19.64 -13.48 -19.12
CA ASP A 58 -19.47 -13.32 -20.57
C ASP A 58 -17.97 -13.15 -20.84
N LEU A 59 -17.36 -14.20 -21.40
CA LEU A 59 -15.98 -14.21 -21.87
C LEU A 59 -15.89 -13.53 -23.25
N PRO A 60 -14.79 -12.79 -23.49
CA PRO A 60 -14.01 -13.14 -24.66
C PRO A 60 -12.51 -13.28 -24.34
N ASN A 61 -11.95 -14.33 -24.94
CA ASN A 61 -10.55 -14.70 -25.04
C ASN A 61 -9.70 -13.58 -25.68
N ASN A 62 -8.78 -12.93 -24.93
CA ASN A 62 -7.59 -12.31 -25.51
C ASN A 62 -6.52 -11.94 -24.46
N ARG A 63 -5.57 -12.86 -24.21
CA ARG A 63 -4.35 -12.69 -23.36
C ARG A 63 -4.68 -12.39 -21.89
N GLU A 64 -4.01 -13.09 -20.97
CA GLU A 64 -4.12 -12.79 -19.55
C GLU A 64 -3.47 -11.42 -19.29
N ASP A 65 -4.26 -10.35 -19.45
CA ASP A 65 -4.01 -9.10 -18.75
C ASP A 65 -4.15 -9.43 -17.27
N ILE A 66 -3.04 -9.89 -16.66
CA ILE A 66 -2.93 -9.96 -15.22
C ILE A 66 -3.07 -8.51 -14.77
N ASP A 67 -4.25 -8.13 -14.30
CA ASP A 67 -4.49 -6.83 -13.71
C ASP A 67 -3.56 -6.68 -12.49
N LEU A 68 -2.40 -6.10 -12.72
CA LEU A 68 -1.42 -5.82 -11.68
C LEU A 68 -2.03 -4.82 -10.70
N LEU A 69 -1.86 -5.08 -9.41
CA LEU A 69 -2.34 -4.19 -8.37
C LEU A 69 -1.66 -2.82 -8.50
N ASN A 70 -2.44 -1.75 -8.41
CA ASN A 70 -1.90 -0.40 -8.36
C ASN A 70 -1.66 -0.02 -6.89
N ILE A 71 -0.39 0.14 -6.52
CA ILE A 71 0.04 0.40 -5.15
C ILE A 71 0.69 1.79 -5.07
N LEU A 72 0.24 2.60 -4.12
CA LEU A 72 0.93 3.82 -3.74
C LEU A 72 1.80 3.52 -2.52
N LEU A 73 3.14 3.59 -2.68
CA LEU A 73 4.10 3.48 -1.59
C LEU A 73 4.51 4.87 -1.11
N VAL A 74 4.28 5.17 0.17
CA VAL A 74 4.67 6.41 0.82
C VAL A 74 5.78 6.11 1.83
N GLU A 75 7.03 6.45 1.49
CA GLU A 75 8.23 6.10 2.25
C GLU A 75 9.35 7.11 1.93
N ASP A 76 9.91 7.74 2.97
CA ASP A 76 10.89 8.82 2.85
C ASP A 76 12.31 8.31 2.57
N TYR A 77 12.64 7.10 3.02
CA TYR A 77 13.98 6.55 2.84
C TYR A 77 14.14 5.71 1.56
N ILE A 78 15.07 6.12 0.69
CA ILE A 78 15.28 5.51 -0.64
C ILE A 78 15.55 4.00 -0.59
N TYR A 79 16.31 3.53 0.40
CA TYR A 79 16.64 2.11 0.51
C TYR A 79 15.41 1.26 0.85
N ASN A 80 14.53 1.77 1.72
CA ASN A 80 13.26 1.10 2.03
C ASN A 80 12.37 1.04 0.79
N ARG A 81 12.35 2.11 -0.02
CA ARG A 81 11.65 2.12 -1.32
C ARG A 81 12.18 1.05 -2.26
N ILE A 82 13.50 0.92 -2.39
CA ILE A 82 14.12 -0.07 -3.27
C ILE A 82 13.78 -1.49 -2.82
N VAL A 83 13.85 -1.76 -1.52
CA VAL A 83 13.51 -3.08 -0.96
C VAL A 83 12.07 -3.44 -1.26
N VAL A 84 11.11 -2.57 -0.96
CA VAL A 84 9.68 -2.84 -1.20
C VAL A 84 9.38 -3.02 -2.69
N GLN A 85 9.96 -2.18 -3.55
CA GLN A 85 9.83 -2.34 -5.00
C GLN A 85 10.40 -3.67 -5.50
N SER A 86 11.58 -4.08 -5.00
CA SER A 86 12.18 -5.36 -5.37
C SER A 86 11.31 -6.56 -5.00
N TYR A 87 10.55 -6.45 -3.91
CA TYR A 87 9.62 -7.49 -3.46
C TYR A 87 8.41 -7.63 -4.38
N LEU A 88 7.98 -6.53 -4.99
CA LEU A 88 6.72 -6.40 -5.70
C LEU A 88 6.85 -6.19 -7.22
N LYS A 89 8.09 -6.14 -7.75
CA LYS A 89 8.43 -5.80 -9.15
C LYS A 89 7.56 -6.47 -10.23
N ASN A 90 7.14 -7.72 -10.01
CA ASN A 90 6.35 -8.50 -10.98
C ASN A 90 4.89 -8.72 -10.55
N SER A 91 4.48 -8.13 -9.43
CA SER A 91 3.17 -8.36 -8.81
C SER A 91 2.29 -7.12 -8.75
N ALA A 92 2.87 -5.93 -8.96
CA ALA A 92 2.17 -4.66 -8.81
C ALA A 92 2.81 -3.53 -9.62
N ASN A 93 1.99 -2.57 -10.03
CA ASN A 93 2.42 -1.26 -10.47
C ASN A 93 2.59 -0.36 -9.24
N ILE A 94 3.79 0.19 -9.02
CA ILE A 94 4.10 0.96 -7.81
C ILE A 94 4.36 2.42 -8.17
N ASP A 95 3.53 3.31 -7.65
CA ASP A 95 3.83 4.73 -7.58
C ASP A 95 4.49 5.05 -6.22
N ILE A 96 5.52 5.89 -6.25
CA ILE A 96 6.30 6.28 -5.07
C ILE A 96 5.95 7.69 -4.62
N ALA A 97 5.74 7.90 -3.32
CA ALA A 97 5.74 9.20 -2.69
C ALA A 97 6.83 9.25 -1.61
N GLU A 98 7.68 10.28 -1.67
CA GLU A 98 8.81 10.43 -0.74
C GLU A 98 8.43 11.10 0.58
N ASN A 99 7.17 11.50 0.73
CA ASN A 99 6.61 12.01 1.97
C ASN A 99 5.06 11.98 1.90
N GLY A 100 4.43 12.22 3.05
CA GLY A 100 2.97 12.21 3.18
C GLY A 100 2.26 13.24 2.29
N LYS A 101 2.85 14.42 2.04
CA LYS A 101 2.24 15.44 1.18
C LYS A 101 2.14 14.97 -0.27
N ILE A 102 3.25 14.48 -0.82
CA ILE A 102 3.28 13.87 -2.17
C ILE A 102 2.32 12.67 -2.22
N GLY A 103 2.25 11.88 -1.15
CA GLY A 103 1.34 10.74 -1.04
C GLY A 103 -0.13 11.16 -1.20
N VAL A 104 -0.55 12.18 -0.46
CA VAL A 104 -1.92 12.73 -0.55
C VAL A 104 -2.22 13.29 -1.94
N GLU A 105 -1.29 14.03 -2.53
CA GLU A 105 -1.45 14.58 -3.89
C GLU A 105 -1.63 13.46 -4.92
N LYS A 106 -0.78 12.43 -4.88
CA LYS A 106 -0.89 11.27 -5.78
C LYS A 106 -2.17 10.47 -5.56
N PHE A 107 -2.58 10.28 -4.30
CA PHE A 107 -3.81 9.57 -3.94
C PHE A 107 -5.07 10.26 -4.47
N LYS A 108 -5.07 11.60 -4.55
CA LYS A 108 -6.20 12.37 -5.13
C LYS A 108 -6.27 12.26 -6.65
N LEU A 109 -5.14 12.07 -7.33
CA LEU A 109 -5.05 12.10 -8.79
C LEU A 109 -5.29 10.74 -9.46
N LYS A 110 -4.96 9.64 -8.78
CA LYS A 110 -5.06 8.28 -9.31
C LYS A 110 -5.80 7.36 -8.35
N LYS A 111 -6.41 6.31 -8.88
CA LYS A 111 -7.01 5.23 -8.09
C LYS A 111 -5.96 4.17 -7.78
N TYR A 112 -5.90 3.76 -6.52
CA TYR A 112 -5.02 2.69 -6.06
C TYR A 112 -5.84 1.58 -5.43
N ASP A 113 -5.35 0.35 -5.53
CA ASP A 113 -5.91 -0.81 -4.83
C ASP A 113 -5.37 -0.87 -3.41
N ILE A 114 -4.11 -0.46 -3.21
CA ILE A 114 -3.42 -0.49 -1.92
C ILE A 114 -2.66 0.82 -1.70
N LEU A 115 -2.81 1.37 -0.49
CA LEU A 115 -1.94 2.41 0.04
C LEU A 115 -0.99 1.77 1.05
N LEU A 116 0.31 1.75 0.75
CA LEU A 116 1.37 1.28 1.64
C LEU A 116 2.11 2.48 2.21
N MET A 117 1.90 2.79 3.48
CA MET A 117 2.42 4.02 4.10
C MET A 117 3.34 3.71 5.29
N ASP A 118 4.51 4.34 5.30
CA ASP A 118 5.35 4.39 6.50
C ASP A 118 4.76 5.30 7.56
N LEU A 119 4.64 4.79 8.78
CA LEU A 119 4.21 5.57 9.94
C LEU A 119 5.32 6.45 10.51
N GLN A 120 6.59 6.13 10.26
CA GLN A 120 7.73 6.91 10.78
C GLN A 120 8.23 8.00 9.83
N MET A 121 7.32 8.71 9.18
CA MET A 121 7.72 9.90 8.44
C MET A 121 7.86 11.09 9.40
N PRO A 122 9.02 11.78 9.42
CA PRO A 122 9.11 13.06 10.11
C PRO A 122 8.10 14.03 9.48
N VAL A 123 7.26 14.65 10.30
CA VAL A 123 6.45 15.79 9.86
C VAL A 123 7.46 16.89 9.55
N GLN A 124 7.49 17.39 8.31
CA GLN A 124 8.36 18.52 7.97
C GLN A 124 7.95 19.76 8.77
N ASN A 125 8.49 19.91 9.98
CA ASN A 125 8.74 21.21 10.56
C ASN A 125 10.18 21.57 10.19
N LYS A 126 10.43 21.98 8.95
CA LYS A 126 11.58 22.86 8.70
C LYS A 126 11.18 24.25 9.13
N ALA A 127 11.22 24.50 10.43
CA ALA A 127 11.34 25.85 10.95
C ALA A 127 12.82 26.25 10.80
N GLY A 128 13.08 27.30 10.02
CA GLY A 128 14.38 27.99 9.97
C GLY A 128 15.38 27.44 8.95
N GLU A 129 15.62 28.24 7.91
CA GLU A 129 16.76 28.32 6.98
C GLU A 129 16.16 28.99 5.73
N THR A 130 16.09 30.31 5.57
CA THR A 130 16.91 31.46 6.02
C THR A 130 16.03 32.67 6.33
#